data_AF-A0A3N5SWW3-F1
#
_entry.id   AF-A0A3N5SWW3-F1
#
_cell.length_a   1.000
_cell.length_b   1.000
_cell.length_c   1.000
_cell.angle_alpha   90.00
_cell.angle_beta   90.00
_cell.angle_gamma   90.00
#
_symmetry.space_group_name_H-M   'P 1'
#
loop_
_entity.id
_entity.type
_entity.pdbx_description
1 polymer ?
#
loop_
_entity_poly.entity_id
_entity_poly.type
_entity_poly.pdbx_seq_one_letter_code
_entity_poly.pdbx_strand_id
1 'polypeptide(L)'
;MTYIKKMYRTIMADHFPNEMIIHFGDQTLVYKKRTWKIPDDKTGELIEKGLRYGENPEQEAALYELVNGNLTLGGCQFITPGNGLVSNITEEDMIQAGKHPGKTNLTDLDNGLNIMKFLMDRPAAAILKHNNPCGAAYGKTLTDAYEKANMADRIAAFGGCLVVNRAMDKETAEMVGKNYLEVVAAPEFEEGTISILAKRKNL
;
A
#
# COMPACT_ATOMS: atom_id res chain seq x y z
N MET A 1 -7.43 10.68 -26.86
CA MET A 1 -7.63 10.52 -25.39
C MET A 1 -7.99 9.10 -24.94
N THR A 2 -8.22 8.13 -25.84
CA THR A 2 -8.70 6.76 -25.53
C THR A 2 -7.60 5.73 -25.28
N TYR A 3 -6.38 5.92 -25.82
CA TYR A 3 -5.27 4.96 -25.67
C TYR A 3 -4.58 5.07 -24.30
N ILE A 4 -4.20 6.27 -23.87
CA ILE A 4 -3.51 6.51 -22.58
C ILE A 4 -4.34 5.98 -21.41
N LYS A 5 -5.65 6.27 -21.35
CA LYS A 5 -6.53 5.78 -20.28
C LYS A 5 -6.61 4.25 -20.20
N LYS A 6 -6.40 3.55 -21.32
CA LYS A 6 -6.40 2.07 -21.37
C LYS A 6 -5.13 1.47 -20.77
N MET A 7 -3.98 2.14 -20.92
CA MET A 7 -2.70 1.70 -20.35
C MET A 7 -2.78 1.63 -18.82
N TYR A 8 -3.35 2.65 -18.16
CA TYR A 8 -3.52 2.69 -16.70
C TYR A 8 -4.43 1.60 -16.10
N ARG A 9 -5.10 0.79 -16.94
CA ARG A 9 -5.98 -0.32 -16.53
C ARG A 9 -5.45 -1.69 -16.92
N THR A 10 -4.44 -1.75 -17.77
CA THR A 10 -3.89 -3.02 -18.24
C THR A 10 -2.85 -3.48 -17.24
N ILE A 11 -2.99 -4.70 -16.72
CA ILE A 11 -1.95 -5.34 -15.90
C ILE A 11 -0.92 -5.92 -16.87
N MET A 12 0.31 -5.44 -16.81
CA MET A 12 1.42 -5.94 -17.61
C MET A 12 1.86 -7.32 -17.11
N ALA A 13 2.19 -8.23 -18.03
CA ALA A 13 3.02 -9.37 -17.67
C ALA A 13 4.44 -8.86 -17.41
N ASP A 14 5.11 -9.43 -16.40
CA ASP A 14 6.49 -9.13 -16.10
C ASP A 14 7.39 -10.33 -16.39
N HIS A 15 8.66 -10.07 -16.72
CA HIS A 15 9.64 -11.11 -17.04
C HIS A 15 10.67 -11.34 -15.92
N PHE A 16 10.38 -10.88 -14.69
CA PHE A 16 11.29 -11.05 -13.57
C PHE A 16 11.24 -12.48 -13.02
N PRO A 17 12.36 -13.03 -12.51
CA PRO A 17 12.41 -14.41 -12.00
C PRO A 17 11.53 -14.60 -10.77
N ASN A 18 11.05 -15.81 -10.51
CA ASN A 18 10.24 -16.09 -9.31
C ASN A 18 11.05 -15.99 -8.00
N GLU A 19 12.37 -16.12 -8.09
CA GLU A 19 13.30 -16.01 -6.97
C GLU A 19 14.39 -15.00 -7.30
N MET A 20 14.77 -14.19 -6.31
CA MET A 20 15.89 -13.26 -6.38
C MET A 20 16.81 -13.54 -5.19
N ILE A 21 18.08 -13.85 -5.48
CA ILE A 21 19.10 -14.07 -4.46
C ILE A 21 20.07 -12.90 -4.48
N ILE A 22 20.30 -12.29 -3.32
CA ILE A 22 21.27 -11.21 -3.14
C ILE A 22 22.33 -11.68 -2.15
N HIS A 23 23.60 -11.59 -2.56
CA HIS A 23 24.74 -11.82 -1.69
C HIS A 23 25.35 -10.48 -1.27
N PHE A 24 25.54 -10.27 0.03
CA PHE A 24 26.18 -9.09 0.60
C PHE A 24 27.26 -9.53 1.59
N GLY A 25 28.51 -9.59 1.15
CA GLY A 25 29.58 -10.20 1.93
C GLY A 25 29.30 -11.70 2.15
N ASP A 26 29.25 -12.11 3.41
CA ASP A 26 28.90 -13.47 3.84
C ASP A 26 27.39 -13.69 4.01
N GLN A 27 26.58 -12.64 3.84
CA GLN A 27 25.13 -12.70 4.02
C GLN A 27 24.44 -13.06 2.71
N THR A 28 23.47 -13.98 2.79
CA THR A 28 22.63 -14.38 1.65
C THR A 28 21.17 -14.09 1.96
N LEU A 29 20.53 -13.33 1.09
CA LEU A 29 19.12 -12.99 1.15
C LEU A 29 18.40 -13.66 0.00
N VAL A 30 17.32 -14.37 0.31
CA VAL A 30 16.47 -15.01 -0.70
C VAL A 30 15.11 -14.34 -0.67
N TYR A 31 14.69 -13.85 -1.83
CA TYR A 31 13.41 -13.22 -2.02
C TYR A 31 12.54 -14.02 -2.98
N LYS A 32 11.24 -14.10 -2.71
CA LYS A 32 10.25 -14.65 -3.64
C LYS A 32 9.40 -13.56 -4.24
N LYS A 33 9.14 -13.67 -5.54
CA LYS A 33 8.24 -12.76 -6.26
C LYS A 33 6.82 -12.92 -5.70
N ARG A 34 6.17 -11.80 -5.41
CA ARG A 34 4.77 -11.74 -4.97
C ARG A 34 3.83 -11.69 -6.17
N THR A 35 2.83 -12.55 -6.12
CA THR A 35 1.67 -12.59 -7.00
C THR A 35 0.43 -12.74 -6.12
N TRP A 36 -0.70 -12.28 -6.64
CA TRP A 36 -1.99 -12.39 -5.98
C TRP A 36 -3.01 -13.00 -6.93
N LYS A 37 -3.90 -13.82 -6.39
CA LYS A 37 -5.05 -14.39 -7.10
C LYS A 37 -6.22 -13.44 -6.99
N ILE A 38 -6.47 -12.70 -8.06
CA ILE A 38 -7.53 -11.70 -8.12
C ILE A 38 -8.54 -12.05 -9.22
N PRO A 39 -9.83 -11.71 -9.07
CA PRO A 39 -10.81 -11.88 -10.13
C PRO A 39 -10.53 -10.91 -11.28
N ASP A 40 -10.58 -11.39 -12.53
CA ASP A 40 -10.49 -10.53 -13.71
C ASP A 40 -11.75 -9.65 -13.85
N ASP A 41 -11.56 -8.34 -14.04
CA ASP A 41 -12.65 -7.36 -14.15
C ASP A 41 -13.68 -7.66 -15.25
N LYS A 42 -13.32 -8.45 -16.28
CA LYS A 42 -14.20 -8.76 -17.41
C LYS A 42 -14.82 -10.14 -17.31
N THR A 43 -14.04 -11.15 -16.93
CA THR A 43 -14.50 -12.55 -16.93
C THR A 43 -14.92 -13.04 -15.56
N GLY A 44 -14.45 -12.40 -14.48
CA GLY A 44 -14.63 -12.85 -13.11
C GLY A 44 -13.78 -14.08 -12.74
N GLU A 45 -12.97 -14.60 -13.66
CA GLU A 45 -12.07 -15.73 -13.40
C GLU A 45 -10.90 -15.30 -12.53
N LEU A 46 -10.47 -16.18 -11.63
CA LEU A 46 -9.28 -15.93 -10.82
C LEU A 46 -8.02 -16.03 -11.70
N ILE A 47 -7.28 -14.93 -11.74
CA ILE A 47 -6.00 -14.80 -12.42
C ILE A 47 -4.92 -14.53 -11.38
N GLU A 48 -3.75 -15.17 -11.55
CA GLU A 48 -2.60 -14.92 -10.69
C GLU A 48 -1.68 -13.89 -11.35
N LYS A 49 -1.51 -12.72 -10.71
CA LYS A 49 -0.73 -11.61 -11.28
C LYS A 49 0.09 -10.86 -10.23
N GLY A 50 1.21 -10.28 -10.69
CA GLY A 50 2.07 -9.36 -9.93
C GLY A 50 1.54 -7.92 -9.97
N LEU A 51 2.41 -6.91 -10.06
CA LEU A 51 2.01 -5.50 -10.11
C LEU A 51 1.31 -5.11 -11.42
N ARG A 52 0.45 -4.08 -11.39
CA ARG A 52 -0.21 -3.56 -12.61
C ARG A 52 0.78 -3.01 -13.64
N TYR A 53 1.72 -2.21 -13.17
CA TYR A 53 2.85 -1.62 -13.90
C TYR A 53 3.83 -1.01 -12.88
N GLY A 54 4.98 -0.55 -13.35
CA GLY A 54 6.02 0.14 -12.60
C GLY A 54 5.65 1.58 -12.20
N GLU A 55 6.57 2.52 -12.36
CA GLU A 55 6.26 3.93 -12.11
C GLU A 55 5.36 4.51 -13.20
N ASN A 56 5.59 4.08 -14.44
CA ASN A 56 4.81 4.46 -15.60
C ASN A 56 4.14 3.22 -16.23
N PRO A 57 2.98 3.37 -16.90
CA PRO A 57 2.19 2.26 -17.41
C PRO A 57 2.88 1.32 -18.40
N GLU A 58 3.98 1.73 -19.02
CA GLU A 58 4.78 0.94 -19.96
C GLU A 58 5.95 0.21 -19.31
N GLN A 59 6.15 0.37 -18.01
CA GLN A 59 7.27 -0.23 -17.28
C GLN A 59 6.81 -1.50 -16.57
N GLU A 60 7.53 -2.59 -16.76
CA GLU A 60 7.35 -3.80 -15.95
C GLU A 60 7.83 -3.54 -14.52
N ALA A 61 7.19 -4.21 -13.55
CA ALA A 61 7.65 -4.21 -12.16
C ALA A 61 7.22 -5.49 -11.44
N ALA A 62 8.01 -5.89 -10.44
CA ALA A 62 7.71 -7.01 -9.56
C ALA A 62 7.96 -6.60 -8.11
N LEU A 63 7.10 -7.09 -7.20
CA LEU A 63 7.31 -7.03 -5.77
C LEU A 63 7.97 -8.33 -5.30
N TYR A 64 8.92 -8.22 -4.39
CA TYR A 64 9.64 -9.35 -3.81
C TYR A 64 9.55 -9.32 -2.29
N GLU A 65 9.29 -10.48 -1.70
CA GLU A 65 9.24 -10.69 -0.26
C GLU A 65 10.49 -11.44 0.20
N LEU A 66 11.13 -10.96 1.27
CA LEU A 66 12.24 -11.67 1.90
C LEU A 66 11.74 -12.93 2.60
N VAL A 67 12.18 -14.11 2.14
CA VAL A 67 11.74 -15.40 2.68
C VAL A 67 12.84 -16.15 3.43
N ASN A 68 14.11 -15.77 3.22
CA ASN A 68 15.23 -16.35 3.96
C ASN A 68 16.41 -15.37 4.05
N GLY A 69 17.18 -15.47 5.13
CA GLY A 69 18.30 -14.58 5.43
C GLY A 69 17.87 -13.27 6.10
N ASN A 70 18.82 -12.36 6.23
CA ASN A 70 18.63 -11.01 6.75
C ASN A 70 19.80 -10.14 6.29
N LEU A 71 19.62 -8.83 6.29
CA LEU A 71 20.71 -7.87 6.12
C LEU A 71 21.04 -7.28 7.49
N THR A 72 22.27 -7.50 7.96
CA THR A 72 22.84 -6.86 9.14
C THR A 72 23.94 -5.91 8.69
N LEU A 73 23.78 -4.61 8.98
CA LEU A 73 24.74 -3.57 8.65
C LEU A 73 25.00 -2.70 9.88
N GLY A 74 26.26 -2.57 10.28
CA GLY A 74 26.63 -1.73 11.43
C GLY A 74 25.95 -2.13 12.75
N GLY A 75 25.64 -3.43 12.93
CA GLY A 75 24.91 -3.94 14.10
C GLY A 75 23.39 -3.77 14.03
N CYS A 76 22.86 -3.13 12.98
CA CYS A 76 21.42 -3.02 12.75
C CYS A 76 20.92 -4.18 11.89
N GLN A 77 19.91 -4.90 12.38
CA GLN A 77 19.19 -5.90 11.61
C GLN A 77 18.02 -5.26 10.87
N PHE A 78 17.87 -5.59 9.59
CA PHE A 78 16.72 -5.20 8.80
C PHE A 78 15.53 -6.12 9.10
N ILE A 79 14.38 -5.86 8.48
CA ILE A 79 13.18 -6.70 8.62
C ILE A 79 13.51 -8.16 8.28
N THR A 80 13.08 -9.07 9.14
CA THR A 80 13.29 -10.52 9.00
C THR A 80 12.12 -11.19 8.29
N PRO A 81 12.31 -12.40 7.71
CA PRO A 81 11.23 -13.16 7.12
C PRO A 81 10.02 -13.31 8.05
N GLY A 82 8.81 -13.17 7.50
CA GLY A 82 7.55 -13.20 8.25
C GLY A 82 7.14 -11.86 8.89
N ASN A 83 8.02 -10.85 8.89
CA ASN A 83 7.72 -9.49 9.38
C ASN A 83 7.64 -8.46 8.25
N GLY A 84 7.39 -8.91 7.02
CA GLY A 84 7.28 -8.04 5.87
C GLY A 84 6.20 -6.97 6.07
N LEU A 85 6.45 -5.77 5.54
CA LEU A 85 5.47 -4.70 5.47
C LEU A 85 4.55 -4.96 4.27
N VAL A 86 4.66 -4.18 3.20
CA VAL A 86 3.83 -4.35 2.01
C VAL A 86 4.07 -5.69 1.31
N SER A 87 5.27 -6.26 1.43
CA SER A 87 5.59 -7.55 0.82
C SER A 87 4.81 -8.73 1.39
N ASN A 88 4.21 -8.59 2.58
CA ASN A 88 3.44 -9.65 3.25
C ASN A 88 1.92 -9.51 3.02
N ILE A 89 1.47 -8.52 2.25
CA ILE A 89 0.05 -8.33 1.94
C ILE A 89 -0.48 -9.55 1.18
N THR A 90 -1.63 -10.03 1.65
CA THR A 90 -2.41 -11.13 1.08
C THR A 90 -3.63 -10.59 0.32
N GLU A 91 -4.33 -11.48 -0.38
CA GLU A 91 -5.59 -11.16 -1.04
C GLU A 91 -6.69 -10.71 -0.06
N GLU A 92 -6.67 -11.22 1.18
CA GLU A 92 -7.66 -10.87 2.22
C GLU A 92 -7.50 -9.43 2.70
N ASP A 93 -6.28 -8.90 2.67
CA ASP A 93 -5.96 -7.52 3.03
C ASP A 93 -6.44 -6.52 1.95
N MET A 94 -6.72 -6.99 0.73
CA MET A 94 -7.21 -6.18 -0.39
C MET A 94 -8.75 -6.10 -0.41
N ILE A 95 -9.32 -5.57 0.66
CA ILE A 95 -10.77 -5.58 0.97
C ILE A 95 -11.63 -5.00 -0.16
N GLN A 96 -11.14 -3.99 -0.87
CA GLN A 96 -11.78 -3.43 -2.05
C GLN A 96 -10.71 -2.97 -3.03
N ALA A 97 -10.71 -3.52 -4.23
CA ALA A 97 -9.83 -3.08 -5.30
C ALA A 97 -10.64 -2.28 -6.33
N GLY A 98 -10.57 -0.95 -6.28
CA GLY A 98 -11.08 -0.13 -7.38
C GLY A 98 -10.33 -0.38 -8.69
N LYS A 99 -9.00 -0.59 -8.59
CA LYS A 99 -8.12 -1.09 -9.65
C LYS A 99 -6.97 -1.86 -9.00
N HIS A 100 -6.45 -2.92 -9.64
CA HIS A 100 -5.25 -3.63 -9.18
C HIS A 100 -4.08 -2.67 -8.89
N PRO A 101 -3.37 -2.79 -7.75
CA PRO A 101 -2.36 -1.81 -7.35
C PRO A 101 -1.22 -1.67 -8.35
N GLY A 102 -0.83 -0.43 -8.62
CA GLY A 102 0.44 -0.12 -9.29
C GLY A 102 1.60 -0.11 -8.30
N LYS A 103 2.84 -0.05 -8.81
CA LYS A 103 4.05 0.07 -7.96
C LYS A 103 3.93 1.22 -6.96
N THR A 104 3.50 2.40 -7.42
CA THR A 104 3.45 3.60 -6.57
C THR A 104 2.45 3.48 -5.42
N ASN A 105 1.33 2.78 -5.62
CA ASN A 105 0.36 2.54 -4.55
C ASN A 105 0.98 1.71 -3.42
N LEU A 106 1.76 0.69 -3.78
CA LEU A 106 2.46 -0.16 -2.81
C LEU A 106 3.65 0.55 -2.17
N THR A 107 4.43 1.33 -2.91
CA THR A 107 5.56 2.06 -2.31
C THR A 107 5.11 3.22 -1.42
N ASP A 108 3.99 3.88 -1.73
CA ASP A 108 3.37 4.86 -0.82
C ASP A 108 2.91 4.20 0.49
N LEU A 109 2.25 3.03 0.39
CA LEU A 109 1.86 2.25 1.57
C LEU A 109 3.08 1.81 2.39
N ASP A 110 4.13 1.31 1.75
CA ASP A 110 5.34 0.82 2.42
C ASP A 110 6.07 1.94 3.17
N ASN A 111 6.16 3.13 2.57
CA ASN A 111 6.70 4.31 3.23
C ASN A 111 5.82 4.74 4.42
N GLY A 112 4.49 4.66 4.28
CA GLY A 112 3.57 4.93 5.37
C GLY A 112 3.71 3.95 6.53
N LEU A 113 3.85 2.65 6.26
CA LEU A 113 4.11 1.63 7.29
C LEU A 113 5.47 1.84 7.97
N ASN A 114 6.49 2.26 7.22
CA ASN A 114 7.80 2.62 7.78
C ASN A 114 7.75 3.83 8.73
N ILE A 115 6.79 4.74 8.55
CA ILE A 115 6.50 5.81 9.51
C ILE A 115 5.68 5.24 10.69
N MET A 116 4.60 4.52 10.39
CA MET A 116 3.65 4.02 11.41
C MET A 116 4.29 3.11 12.44
N LYS A 117 5.31 2.32 12.08
CA LYS A 117 6.02 1.46 13.03
C LYS A 117 6.62 2.22 14.22
N PHE A 118 6.87 3.53 14.08
CA PHE A 118 7.34 4.40 15.16
C PHE A 118 6.23 5.25 15.79
N LEU A 119 5.05 5.31 15.18
CA LEU A 119 3.94 6.13 15.63
C LEU A 119 2.85 5.30 16.33
N MET A 120 3.21 4.49 17.33
CA MET A 120 2.26 3.55 17.96
C MET A 120 1.61 4.04 19.27
N ASP A 121 2.18 5.06 19.91
CA ASP A 121 1.78 5.53 21.26
C ASP A 121 0.31 5.98 21.39
N ARG A 122 -0.27 6.53 20.32
CA ARG A 122 -1.65 7.07 20.28
C ARG A 122 -2.20 7.04 18.84
N PRO A 123 -3.49 7.31 18.60
CA PRO A 123 -4.03 7.34 17.24
C PRO A 123 -3.19 8.23 16.32
N ALA A 124 -2.79 7.68 15.17
CA ALA A 124 -1.90 8.31 14.22
C ALA A 124 -2.40 8.10 12.79
N ALA A 125 -2.12 9.09 11.95
CA ALA A 125 -2.35 9.04 10.52
C ALA A 125 -1.12 9.60 9.78
N ALA A 126 -0.74 8.97 8.67
CA ALA A 126 0.21 9.51 7.70
C ALA A 126 -0.42 9.46 6.31
N ILE A 127 -0.16 10.49 5.52
CA ILE A 127 -0.60 10.61 4.13
C ILE A 127 0.63 10.77 3.26
N LEU A 128 0.73 9.89 2.26
CA LEU A 128 1.85 9.80 1.34
C LEU A 128 1.36 10.15 -0.06
N LYS A 129 2.26 10.73 -0.85
CA LYS A 129 2.07 10.86 -2.29
C LYS A 129 3.39 10.77 -3.01
N HIS A 130 3.50 9.84 -3.96
CA HIS A 130 4.69 9.65 -4.77
C HIS A 130 5.96 9.49 -3.91
N ASN A 131 5.87 8.61 -2.91
CA ASN A 131 6.89 8.25 -1.91
C ASN A 131 7.23 9.33 -0.89
N ASN A 132 6.50 10.45 -0.85
CA ASN A 132 6.77 11.56 0.06
C ASN A 132 5.62 11.75 1.05
N PRO A 133 5.90 11.92 2.36
CA PRO A 133 4.86 12.27 3.33
C PRO A 133 4.42 13.70 3.12
N CYS A 134 3.13 13.91 2.84
CA CYS A 134 2.51 15.24 2.80
C CYS A 134 1.86 15.62 4.13
N GLY A 135 1.63 14.65 5.01
CA GLY A 135 1.20 14.90 6.38
C GLY A 135 1.37 13.69 7.27
N ALA A 136 1.76 13.90 8.52
CA ALA A 136 1.78 12.87 9.54
C ALA A 136 1.44 13.51 10.88
N ALA A 137 0.49 12.92 11.61
CA ALA A 137 0.04 13.49 12.86
C ALA A 137 -0.42 12.42 13.84
N TYR A 138 -0.23 12.74 15.11
CA TYR A 138 -0.97 12.11 16.20
C TYR A 138 -2.24 12.89 16.53
N GLY A 139 -3.24 12.17 17.02
CA GLY A 139 -4.50 12.72 17.51
C GLY A 139 -4.91 12.14 18.86
N LYS A 140 -5.94 12.75 19.46
CA LYS A 140 -6.68 12.16 20.58
C LYS A 140 -7.59 11.02 20.12
N THR A 141 -8.12 11.15 18.91
CA THR A 141 -8.90 10.15 18.18
C THR A 141 -8.29 9.94 16.79
N LEU A 142 -8.73 8.91 16.07
CA LEU A 142 -8.27 8.67 14.71
C LEU A 142 -8.75 9.78 13.76
N THR A 143 -9.99 10.26 13.93
CA THR A 143 -10.53 11.44 13.22
C THR A 143 -9.64 12.68 13.40
N ASP A 144 -9.23 12.98 14.63
CA ASP A 144 -8.35 14.13 14.94
C ASP A 144 -6.95 13.95 14.30
N ALA A 145 -6.39 12.73 14.34
CA ALA A 145 -5.12 12.42 13.70
C ALA A 145 -5.21 12.62 12.18
N TYR A 146 -6.26 12.09 11.56
CA TYR A 146 -6.52 12.24 10.13
C TYR A 146 -6.71 13.71 9.73
N GLU A 147 -7.52 14.47 10.47
CA GLU A 147 -7.75 15.89 10.20
C GLU A 147 -6.44 16.67 10.19
N LYS A 148 -5.61 16.49 11.21
CA LYS A 148 -4.30 17.15 11.32
C LYS A 148 -3.35 16.75 10.19
N ALA A 149 -3.24 15.46 9.88
CA ALA A 149 -2.40 14.98 8.79
C ALA A 149 -2.86 15.54 7.44
N ASN A 150 -4.18 15.52 7.18
CA ASN A 150 -4.76 16.07 5.96
C ASN A 150 -4.61 17.60 5.87
N MET A 151 -4.64 18.31 6.99
CA MET A 151 -4.45 19.77 7.07
C MET A 151 -3.01 20.22 6.80
N ALA A 152 -2.01 19.36 6.99
CA ALA A 152 -0.61 19.72 6.81
C ALA A 152 -0.33 20.17 5.36
N ASP A 153 -0.82 19.43 4.37
CA ASP A 153 -0.87 19.83 2.97
C ASP A 153 -2.06 19.15 2.26
N ARG A 154 -3.21 19.83 2.26
CA ARG A 154 -4.44 19.34 1.62
C ARG A 154 -4.31 19.15 0.11
N ILE A 155 -3.47 19.94 -0.55
CA ILE A 155 -3.32 19.89 -2.00
C ILE A 155 -2.55 18.63 -2.38
N ALA A 156 -1.46 18.34 -1.67
CA ALA A 156 -0.71 17.11 -1.87
C ALA A 156 -1.48 15.87 -1.39
N ALA A 157 -2.27 15.95 -0.31
CA ALA A 157 -3.05 14.82 0.19
C ALA A 157 -4.11 14.29 -0.82
N PHE A 158 -4.59 15.13 -1.74
CA PHE A 158 -5.58 14.73 -2.74
C PHE A 158 -5.03 13.65 -3.68
N GLY A 159 -5.63 12.47 -3.70
CA GLY A 159 -5.15 11.30 -4.45
C GLY A 159 -3.92 10.63 -3.84
N GLY A 160 -3.68 10.81 -2.54
CA GLY A 160 -2.61 10.15 -1.81
C GLY A 160 -2.98 8.76 -1.26
N CYS A 161 -2.05 8.21 -0.47
CA CYS A 161 -2.21 7.00 0.32
C CYS A 161 -2.31 7.38 1.80
N LEU A 162 -3.44 7.06 2.44
CA LEU A 162 -3.62 7.21 3.89
C LEU A 162 -3.26 5.91 4.60
N VAL A 163 -2.40 5.99 5.61
CA VAL A 163 -2.09 4.89 6.53
C VAL A 163 -2.40 5.32 7.95
N VAL A 164 -3.17 4.49 8.67
CA VAL A 164 -3.53 4.71 10.07
C VAL A 164 -3.08 3.54 10.95
N ASN A 165 -2.89 3.80 12.25
CA ASN A 165 -2.38 2.80 13.20
C ASN A 165 -3.45 2.18 14.14
N ARG A 166 -4.73 2.51 13.92
CA ARG A 166 -5.89 1.97 14.67
C ARG A 166 -6.96 1.54 13.67
N ALA A 167 -7.89 0.71 14.14
CA ALA A 167 -9.04 0.30 13.35
C ALA A 167 -9.75 1.54 12.79
N MET A 168 -10.11 1.49 11.51
CA MET A 168 -10.88 2.54 10.88
C MET A 168 -12.29 2.54 11.49
N ASP A 169 -12.62 3.61 12.20
CA ASP A 169 -13.95 3.84 12.77
C ASP A 169 -14.87 4.59 11.77
N LYS A 170 -16.18 4.61 12.07
CA LYS A 170 -17.19 5.25 11.19
C LYS A 170 -16.96 6.74 11.02
N GLU A 171 -16.59 7.46 12.08
CA GLU A 171 -16.40 8.91 12.03
C GLU A 171 -15.23 9.26 11.10
N THR A 172 -14.11 8.55 11.26
CA THR A 172 -12.92 8.66 10.42
C THR A 172 -13.26 8.27 8.99
N ALA A 173 -13.96 7.16 8.75
CA ALA A 173 -14.36 6.72 7.41
C ALA A 173 -15.25 7.75 6.68
N GLU A 174 -16.19 8.39 7.39
CA GLU A 174 -17.00 9.47 6.82
C GLU A 174 -16.16 10.69 6.44
N MET A 175 -15.15 11.03 7.24
CA MET A 175 -14.26 12.14 6.95
C MET A 175 -13.33 11.82 5.77
N VAL A 176 -12.74 10.63 5.77
CA VAL A 176 -11.88 10.13 4.68
C VAL A 176 -12.66 10.06 3.37
N GLY A 177 -13.91 9.56 3.40
CA GLY A 177 -14.77 9.45 2.22
C GLY A 177 -15.12 10.79 1.56
N LYS A 178 -14.96 11.92 2.25
CA LYS A 178 -15.13 13.26 1.65
C LYS A 178 -13.98 13.63 0.72
N ASN A 179 -12.80 13.05 0.90
CA ASN A 179 -11.63 13.24 0.05
C ASN A 179 -11.52 12.17 -1.04
N TYR A 180 -10.67 12.45 -2.03
CA TYR A 180 -10.22 11.45 -2.99
C TYR A 180 -8.86 10.94 -2.53
N LEU A 181 -8.73 9.63 -2.32
CA LEU A 181 -7.48 8.93 -2.02
C LEU A 181 -7.38 7.75 -2.99
N GLU A 182 -6.17 7.32 -3.30
CA GLU A 182 -5.94 6.11 -4.09
C GLU A 182 -5.78 4.86 -3.22
N VAL A 183 -5.33 5.02 -1.97
CA VAL A 183 -5.13 3.94 -1.02
C VAL A 183 -5.53 4.40 0.37
N VAL A 184 -6.23 3.53 1.10
CA VAL A 184 -6.48 3.67 2.53
C VAL A 184 -6.09 2.36 3.19
N ALA A 185 -5.17 2.41 4.15
CA ALA A 185 -4.69 1.26 4.89
C ALA A 185 -4.88 1.48 6.39
N ALA A 186 -5.48 0.48 7.03
CA ALA A 186 -5.70 0.40 8.46
C ALA A 186 -5.44 -1.05 8.91
N PRO A 187 -5.08 -1.29 10.17
CA PRO A 187 -4.96 -2.65 10.69
C PRO A 187 -6.29 -3.41 10.62
N GLU A 188 -7.41 -2.72 10.79
CA GLU A 188 -8.76 -3.29 10.77
C GLU A 188 -9.77 -2.24 10.29
N PHE A 189 -10.96 -2.68 9.87
CA PHE A 189 -12.07 -1.83 9.48
C PHE A 189 -13.32 -2.22 10.27
N GLU A 190 -13.87 -1.27 11.04
CA GLU A 190 -15.09 -1.53 11.81
C GLU A 190 -16.31 -1.75 10.91
N GLU A 191 -17.34 -2.38 11.45
CA GLU A 191 -18.58 -2.68 10.72
C GLU A 191 -19.17 -1.43 10.06
N GLY A 192 -19.45 -1.52 8.76
CA GLY A 192 -20.06 -0.45 7.97
C GLY A 192 -19.08 0.63 7.46
N THR A 193 -17.81 0.63 7.88
CA THR A 193 -16.81 1.59 7.38
C THR A 193 -16.46 1.36 5.91
N ILE A 194 -16.31 0.09 5.51
CA ILE A 194 -16.11 -0.29 4.11
C ILE A 194 -17.25 0.24 3.23
N SER A 195 -18.52 0.12 3.66
CA SER A 195 -19.66 0.65 2.89
C SER A 195 -19.62 2.16 2.69
N ILE A 196 -18.99 2.90 3.60
CA ILE A 196 -18.80 4.35 3.48
C ILE A 196 -17.70 4.64 2.46
N LEU A 197 -16.55 3.98 2.58
CA LEU A 197 -15.41 4.14 1.67
C LEU A 197 -15.74 3.67 0.24
N ALA A 198 -16.52 2.60 0.10
CA ALA A 198 -16.96 2.01 -1.17
C ALA A 198 -17.76 2.96 -2.07
N LYS A 199 -18.30 4.05 -1.52
CA LYS A 199 -18.95 5.11 -2.32
C LYS A 199 -17.96 5.77 -3.30
N ARG A 200 -16.65 5.66 -3.04
CA ARG A 200 -15.58 6.04 -3.96
C ARG A 200 -15.16 4.83 -4.80
N LYS A 201 -15.72 4.71 -6.00
CA LYS A 201 -15.51 3.56 -6.91
C LYS A 201 -14.06 3.18 -7.23
N ASN A 202 -13.12 4.13 -7.13
CA ASN A 202 -11.71 3.90 -7.46
C ASN A 202 -10.80 3.86 -6.22
N LEU A 203 -11.38 3.94 -5.02
CA LEU A 203 -10.68 3.64 -3.79
C LEU A 203 -10.67 2.11 -3.61
#